data_AF-A0A662AKD9-F1
#
_entry.id   AF-A0A662AKD9-F1
#
_cell.length_a   1.000
_cell.length_b   1.000
_cell.length_c   1.000
_cell.angle_alpha   90.00
_cell.angle_beta   90.00
_cell.angle_gamma   90.00
#
_symmetry.space_group_name_H-M   'P 1'
#
loop_
_entity.id
_entity.type
_entity.pdbx_description
1 polymer ?
#
loop_
_entity_poly.entity_id
_entity_poly.type
_entity_poly.pdbx_seq_one_letter_code
_entity_poly.pdbx_strand_id
1 'polypeptide(L)'
;MKLEDVEQQINEWYGSEECDEHFDFLELKFELKEKRYNRFENYIKENDFKKLMERLISEHDSDYINKCILKGYNQYPNNKLSFIFDYVFNYAPNNYKSLFGIELIFFPDDVRKFSGFHFQIIYGQGTIYKIFDKNEELLLSL
;
A
#
# COMPACT_ATOMS: atom_id res chain seq x y z
N MET A 1 8.70 -0.77 35.11
CA MET A 1 8.79 0.58 34.53
C MET A 1 7.56 1.34 34.97
N LYS A 2 7.71 2.46 35.67
CA LYS A 2 6.58 3.28 36.10
C LYS A 2 6.20 4.25 34.99
N LEU A 3 4.95 4.71 34.98
CA LEU A 3 4.44 5.69 33.99
C LEU A 3 5.29 6.97 33.96
N GLU A 4 5.69 7.44 35.14
CA GLU A 4 6.55 8.62 35.32
C GLU A 4 7.91 8.46 34.63
N ASP A 5 8.48 7.25 34.63
CA ASP A 5 9.75 6.95 33.95
C ASP A 5 9.59 7.03 32.42
N VAL A 6 8.44 6.63 31.89
CA VAL A 6 8.13 6.68 30.45
C VAL A 6 7.90 8.11 29.99
N GLU A 7 7.15 8.90 30.78
CA GLU A 7 6.91 10.32 30.47
C GLU A 7 8.21 11.12 30.46
N GLN A 8 9.11 10.86 31.41
CA GLN A 8 10.43 11.48 31.43
C GLN A 8 11.26 11.12 30.19
N GLN A 9 11.31 9.83 29.82
CA GLN A 9 12.04 9.39 28.62
C GLN A 9 11.49 10.00 27.33
N ILE A 10 10.17 10.14 27.20
CA ILE A 10 9.54 10.78 26.04
C ILE A 10 9.93 12.26 25.98
N ASN A 11 9.89 12.99 27.09
CA ASN A 11 10.25 14.40 27.13
C ASN A 11 11.74 14.64 26.85
N GLU A 12 12.61 13.77 27.36
CA GLU A 12 14.06 13.81 27.07
C GLU A 12 14.33 13.54 25.60
N TRP A 13 13.62 12.57 24.99
CA TRP A 13 13.72 12.31 23.56
C TRP A 13 13.23 13.48 22.72
N TYR A 14 12.07 14.07 23.02
CA TYR A 14 11.53 15.22 22.27
C TYR A 14 12.45 16.45 22.26
N GLY A 15 13.31 16.61 23.26
CA GLY A 15 14.29 17.69 23.35
C GLY A 15 15.68 17.32 22.82
N SER A 16 15.85 16.14 22.22
CA SER A 16 17.14 15.61 21.77
C SER A 16 17.40 15.87 20.29
N GLU A 17 18.69 15.96 19.93
CA GLU A 17 19.15 16.02 18.53
C GLU A 17 18.70 14.79 17.72
N GLU A 18 18.60 13.62 18.36
CA GLU A 18 18.09 12.39 17.73
C GLU A 18 16.63 12.53 17.27
N CYS A 19 15.80 13.23 18.05
CA CYS A 19 14.41 13.49 17.68
C CYS A 19 14.31 14.48 16.52
N ASP A 20 15.11 15.55 16.54
CA ASP A 20 15.18 16.51 15.44
C ASP A 20 15.62 15.83 14.13
N GLU A 21 16.70 15.04 14.17
CA GLU A 21 17.18 14.25 13.03
C GLU A 21 16.11 13.26 12.52
N HIS A 22 15.33 12.66 13.43
CA HIS A 22 14.23 11.77 13.06
C HIS A 22 13.15 12.51 12.27
N PHE A 23 12.73 13.70 12.73
CA PHE A 23 11.71 14.50 12.06
C PHE A 23 12.21 15.07 10.72
N ASP A 24 13.45 15.53 10.64
CA ASP A 24 14.08 15.96 9.38
C ASP A 24 14.10 14.82 8.35
N PHE A 25 14.44 13.61 8.78
CA PHE A 25 14.40 12.43 7.93
C PHE A 25 12.98 12.07 7.46
N LEU A 26 11.98 12.18 8.36
CA LEU A 26 10.58 11.96 8.00
C LEU A 26 10.09 12.99 6.98
N GLU A 27 10.41 14.27 7.17
CA GLU A 27 10.06 15.35 6.24
C GLU A 27 10.66 15.08 4.85
N LEU A 28 11.95 14.77 4.78
CA LEU A 28 12.61 14.40 3.53
C LEU A 28 11.94 13.19 2.86
N LYS A 29 11.56 12.18 3.64
CA LYS A 29 10.85 10.99 3.13
C LYS A 29 9.48 11.36 2.56
N PHE A 30 8.73 12.25 3.21
CA PHE A 30 7.45 12.73 2.71
C PHE A 30 7.62 13.55 1.42
N GLU A 31 8.57 14.48 1.37
CA GLU A 31 8.84 15.24 0.14
C GLU A 31 9.20 14.33 -1.04
N LEU A 32 10.06 13.34 -0.83
CA LEU A 32 10.44 12.39 -1.87
C LEU A 32 9.26 11.56 -2.34
N LYS A 33 8.35 11.20 -1.41
CA LYS A 33 7.11 10.49 -1.70
C LYS A 33 6.17 11.34 -2.56
N GLU A 34 5.92 12.59 -2.18
CA GLU A 34 5.12 13.54 -2.98
C GLU A 34 5.73 13.78 -4.36
N LYS A 35 7.04 13.97 -4.46
CA LYS A 35 7.75 14.11 -5.75
C LYS A 35 7.59 12.88 -6.65
N ARG A 36 7.42 11.68 -6.10
CA ARG A 36 7.13 10.46 -6.88
C ARG A 36 5.67 10.41 -7.31
N TYR A 37 4.75 10.81 -6.44
CA TYR A 37 3.32 10.89 -6.76
C TYR A 37 3.02 11.90 -7.85
N ASN A 38 3.58 13.12 -7.76
CA ASN A 38 3.43 14.13 -8.81
C ASN A 38 3.95 13.64 -10.17
N ARG A 39 5.07 12.90 -10.17
CA ARG A 39 5.60 12.27 -11.39
C ARG A 39 4.66 11.20 -11.94
N PHE A 40 4.08 10.39 -11.05
CA PHE A 40 3.13 9.36 -11.44
C PHE A 40 1.82 9.95 -11.98
N GLU A 41 1.28 10.99 -11.35
CA GLU A 41 0.10 11.72 -11.84
C GLU A 41 0.32 12.30 -13.23
N ASN A 42 1.49 12.89 -13.49
CA ASN A 42 1.83 13.38 -14.82
C ASN A 42 1.98 12.24 -15.83
N TYR A 43 2.60 11.13 -15.42
CA TYR A 43 2.72 9.94 -16.27
C TYR A 43 1.35 9.40 -16.70
N ILE A 44 0.39 9.24 -15.80
CA ILE A 44 -0.93 8.67 -16.13
C ILE A 44 -1.85 9.63 -16.93
N LYS A 45 -1.53 10.93 -17.00
CA LYS A 45 -2.24 11.86 -17.91
C LYS A 45 -1.92 11.57 -19.38
N GLU A 46 -0.71 11.08 -19.65
CA GLU A 46 -0.20 10.85 -21.00
C GLU A 46 -0.18 9.36 -21.38
N ASN A 47 -0.36 8.47 -20.40
CA ASN A 47 -0.23 7.02 -20.58
C ASN A 47 -1.52 6.29 -20.17
N ASP A 48 -1.80 5.18 -20.85
CA ASP A 48 -2.95 4.33 -20.56
C ASP A 48 -2.72 3.54 -19.25
N PHE A 49 -3.38 3.98 -18.18
CA PHE A 49 -3.31 3.33 -16.88
C PHE A 49 -3.77 1.86 -16.93
N LYS A 50 -4.73 1.51 -17.78
CA LYS A 50 -5.19 0.13 -17.92
C LYS A 50 -4.07 -0.77 -18.43
N LYS A 51 -3.33 -0.33 -19.45
CA LYS A 51 -2.14 -1.07 -19.96
C LYS A 51 -1.05 -1.20 -18.91
N LEU A 52 -0.83 -0.16 -18.10
CA LEU A 52 0.09 -0.26 -16.97
C LEU A 52 -0.33 -1.36 -16.00
N MET A 53 -1.61 -1.40 -15.62
CA MET A 53 -2.14 -2.42 -14.70
C MET A 53 -2.07 -3.82 -15.29
N GLU A 54 -2.47 -4.01 -16.55
CA GLU A 54 -2.37 -5.30 -17.26
C GLU A 54 -0.92 -5.83 -17.24
N ARG A 55 0.06 -4.96 -17.53
CA ARG A 55 1.48 -5.31 -17.42
C ARG A 55 1.86 -5.68 -15.98
N LEU A 56 1.52 -4.85 -15.00
CA LEU A 56 1.89 -5.10 -13.59
C LEU A 56 1.27 -6.39 -13.05
N ILE A 57 0.03 -6.72 -13.44
CA ILE A 57 -0.63 -7.97 -13.07
C ILE A 57 0.11 -9.15 -13.70
N SER A 58 0.48 -9.06 -14.98
CA SER A 58 1.26 -10.12 -15.66
C SER A 58 2.65 -10.35 -15.06
N GLU A 59 3.23 -9.37 -14.35
CA GLU A 59 4.50 -9.52 -13.62
C GLU A 59 4.36 -10.39 -12.34
N HIS A 60 3.14 -10.77 -11.96
CA HIS A 60 2.83 -11.63 -10.79
C HIS A 60 2.25 -12.99 -11.23
N ASP A 61 2.87 -13.59 -12.25
CA ASP A 61 2.52 -14.90 -12.76
C ASP A 61 2.96 -16.06 -11.84
N SER A 62 2.80 -17.30 -12.33
CA SER A 62 3.21 -18.50 -11.60
C SER A 62 4.69 -18.51 -11.25
N ASP A 63 5.55 -17.94 -12.09
CA ASP A 63 6.99 -17.92 -11.86
C ASP A 63 7.35 -16.96 -10.72
N TYR A 64 6.68 -15.81 -10.66
CA TYR A 64 6.77 -14.90 -9.53
C TYR A 64 6.33 -15.58 -8.22
N ILE A 65 5.18 -16.25 -8.23
CA ILE A 65 4.65 -16.96 -7.05
C ILE A 65 5.62 -18.05 -6.60
N ASN A 66 6.11 -18.88 -7.53
CA ASN A 66 7.10 -19.92 -7.24
C ASN A 66 8.38 -19.33 -6.64
N LYS A 67 8.85 -18.20 -7.15
CA LYS A 67 10.02 -17.50 -6.61
C LYS A 67 9.79 -17.01 -5.17
N CYS A 68 8.58 -16.59 -4.82
CA CYS A 68 8.23 -16.20 -3.46
C CYS A 68 8.29 -17.41 -2.51
N ILE A 69 7.63 -18.50 -2.91
CA ILE A 69 7.58 -19.75 -2.15
C ILE A 69 9.00 -20.31 -1.93
N LEU A 70 9.84 -20.34 -2.96
CA LEU A 70 11.23 -20.83 -2.86
C LEU A 70 12.09 -20.00 -1.91
N LYS A 71 11.73 -18.75 -1.66
CA LYS A 71 12.42 -17.86 -0.71
C LYS A 71 11.79 -17.87 0.68
N GLY A 72 10.73 -18.65 0.89
CA GLY A 72 10.09 -18.82 2.19
C GLY A 72 9.16 -17.69 2.60
N TYR A 73 8.60 -16.93 1.64
CA TYR A 73 7.63 -15.88 1.92
C TYR A 73 6.38 -15.99 1.04
N ASN A 74 5.23 -15.55 1.56
CA ASN A 74 3.98 -15.46 0.81
C ASN A 74 4.10 -14.46 -0.34
N GLN A 75 3.33 -14.65 -1.40
CA GLN A 75 3.27 -13.70 -2.51
C GLN A 75 2.84 -12.32 -2.02
N TYR A 76 3.46 -11.27 -2.58
CA TYR A 76 3.19 -9.88 -2.22
C TYR A 76 3.42 -8.96 -3.44
N PRO A 77 2.91 -7.72 -3.45
CA PRO A 77 3.12 -6.81 -4.56
C PRO A 77 4.61 -6.48 -4.76
N ASN A 78 5.11 -6.60 -5.98
CA ASN A 78 6.45 -6.10 -6.30
C ASN A 78 6.54 -4.57 -6.08
N ASN A 79 7.75 -3.99 -6.09
CA ASN A 79 7.96 -2.57 -5.78
C ASN A 79 7.10 -1.61 -6.61
N LYS A 80 6.82 -1.95 -7.87
CA LYS A 80 5.99 -1.11 -8.75
C LYS A 80 4.54 -1.19 -8.32
N LEU A 81 4.02 -2.39 -8.10
CA LEU A 81 2.62 -2.58 -7.69
C LEU A 81 2.39 -2.08 -6.26
N SER A 82 3.35 -2.28 -5.36
CA SER A 82 3.35 -1.72 -4.01
C SER A 82 3.25 -0.20 -4.03
N PHE A 83 3.98 0.48 -4.93
CA PHE A 83 3.83 1.92 -5.14
C PHE A 83 2.42 2.33 -5.60
N ILE A 84 1.78 1.54 -6.48
CA ILE A 84 0.39 1.81 -6.90
C ILE A 84 -0.57 1.68 -5.72
N PHE A 85 -0.45 0.62 -4.91
CA PHE A 85 -1.25 0.47 -3.69
C PHE A 85 -1.03 1.66 -2.75
N ASP A 86 0.22 2.01 -2.45
CA ASP A 86 0.53 3.14 -1.59
C ASP A 86 -0.07 4.46 -2.13
N TYR A 87 0.09 4.75 -3.42
CA TYR A 87 -0.53 5.93 -4.04
C TYR A 87 -2.07 5.92 -3.90
N VAL A 88 -2.72 4.81 -4.25
CA VAL A 88 -4.18 4.69 -4.22
C VAL A 88 -4.72 4.86 -2.80
N PHE A 89 -4.11 4.24 -1.79
CA PHE A 89 -4.62 4.31 -0.43
C PHE A 89 -4.34 5.65 0.28
N ASN A 90 -3.35 6.43 -0.20
CA ASN A 90 -3.08 7.77 0.31
C ASN A 90 -3.88 8.87 -0.41
N TYR A 91 -4.17 8.72 -1.73
CA TYR A 91 -4.72 9.80 -2.55
C TYR A 91 -6.10 9.52 -3.18
N ALA A 92 -6.49 8.25 -3.35
CA ALA A 92 -7.81 7.96 -3.92
C ALA A 92 -8.90 8.20 -2.85
N PRO A 93 -10.04 8.82 -3.23
CA PRO A 93 -11.16 9.02 -2.33
C PRO A 93 -11.54 7.73 -1.61
N ASN A 94 -11.79 7.82 -0.30
CA ASN A 94 -12.24 6.67 0.46
C ASN A 94 -13.67 6.33 0.02
N ASN A 95 -13.79 5.31 -0.81
CA ASN A 95 -15.06 4.77 -1.25
C ASN A 95 -15.26 3.44 -0.53
N TYR A 96 -15.30 3.48 0.80
CA TYR A 96 -15.48 2.30 1.63
C TYR A 96 -16.81 1.63 1.28
N LYS A 97 -16.71 0.56 0.51
CA LYS A 97 -17.75 -0.42 0.27
C LYS A 97 -17.03 -1.75 0.22
N SER A 98 -17.16 -2.55 1.27
CA SER A 98 -16.63 -3.92 1.23
C SER A 98 -17.25 -4.63 0.03
N LEU A 99 -16.40 -5.15 -0.85
CA LEU A 99 -16.81 -5.80 -2.10
C LEU A 99 -17.32 -7.23 -1.85
N PHE A 100 -17.11 -7.78 -0.65
CA PHE A 100 -17.55 -9.12 -0.28
C PHE A 100 -18.52 -9.05 0.89
N GLY A 101 -19.78 -9.37 0.60
CA GLY A 101 -20.72 -9.75 1.65
C GLY A 101 -20.28 -11.08 2.26
N ILE A 102 -20.09 -11.08 3.58
CA ILE A 102 -20.18 -12.24 4.49
C ILE A 102 -18.86 -12.98 4.82
N GLU A 103 -17.82 -13.04 3.98
CA GLU A 103 -16.61 -13.84 4.30
C GLU A 103 -15.47 -13.13 5.05
N LEU A 104 -15.55 -11.80 5.23
CA LEU A 104 -14.49 -11.00 5.89
C LEU A 104 -14.85 -10.50 7.29
N ILE A 105 -15.86 -11.08 7.95
CA ILE A 105 -16.33 -10.64 9.29
C ILE A 105 -15.20 -10.62 10.34
N PHE A 106 -14.10 -11.34 10.11
CA PHE A 106 -13.02 -11.48 11.07
C PHE A 106 -11.78 -10.59 10.82
N PHE A 107 -11.63 -9.98 9.64
CA PHE A 107 -10.44 -9.21 9.31
C PHE A 107 -10.78 -7.86 8.67
N PRO A 108 -10.24 -6.74 9.18
CA PRO A 108 -10.49 -5.43 8.59
C PRO A 108 -9.96 -5.37 7.15
N ASP A 109 -10.76 -4.79 6.26
CA ASP A 109 -10.41 -4.50 4.88
C ASP A 109 -10.58 -3.01 4.56
N ASP A 110 -9.84 -2.52 3.56
CA ASP A 110 -10.03 -1.19 2.97
C ASP A 110 -10.05 -1.36 1.44
N VAL A 111 -11.05 -0.75 0.80
CA VAL A 111 -11.28 -0.79 -0.65
C VAL A 111 -11.25 0.62 -1.21
N ARG A 112 -10.43 0.83 -2.23
CA ARG A 112 -10.30 2.10 -2.95
C ARG A 112 -10.54 1.92 -4.44
N LYS A 113 -11.28 2.85 -5.04
CA LYS A 113 -11.51 2.90 -6.49
C LYS A 113 -10.55 3.88 -7.12
N PHE A 114 -9.82 3.43 -8.14
CA PHE A 114 -8.92 4.30 -8.88
C PHE A 114 -8.88 3.88 -10.35
N SER A 115 -9.17 4.83 -11.24
CA SER A 115 -9.04 4.68 -12.70
C SER A 115 -9.68 3.40 -13.27
N GLY A 116 -10.89 3.07 -12.79
CA GLY A 116 -11.64 1.88 -13.24
C GLY A 116 -11.26 0.55 -12.59
N PHE A 117 -10.35 0.54 -11.62
CA PHE A 117 -10.00 -0.63 -10.82
C PHE A 117 -10.44 -0.46 -9.36
N HIS A 118 -10.66 -1.58 -8.69
CA HIS A 118 -10.82 -1.62 -7.24
C HIS A 118 -9.58 -2.27 -6.61
N PHE A 119 -8.98 -1.57 -5.65
CA PHE A 119 -7.84 -2.03 -4.88
C PHE A 119 -8.33 -2.37 -3.48
N GLN A 120 -8.04 -3.57 -3.00
CA GLN A 120 -8.42 -4.01 -1.66
C GLN A 120 -7.17 -4.44 -0.90
N ILE A 121 -7.08 -4.03 0.36
CA ILE A 121 -6.11 -4.54 1.33
C ILE A 121 -6.90 -5.17 2.48
N ILE A 122 -6.54 -6.40 2.85
CA ILE A 122 -7.11 -7.12 4.00
C ILE A 122 -5.99 -7.31 5.03
N TYR A 123 -6.22 -6.87 6.26
CA TYR A 123 -5.23 -6.94 7.34
C TYR A 123 -5.56 -8.07 8.32
N GLY A 124 -4.69 -9.07 8.43
CA GLY A 124 -4.78 -10.19 9.36
C GLY A 124 -3.41 -10.58 9.91
N GLN A 125 -3.13 -11.88 10.04
CA GLN A 125 -1.76 -12.38 10.35
C GLN A 125 -0.74 -12.09 9.23
N GLY A 126 -1.23 -11.66 8.07
CA GLY A 126 -0.46 -11.05 6.99
C GLY A 126 -1.33 -9.99 6.31
N THR A 127 -0.86 -9.48 5.17
CA THR A 127 -1.60 -8.53 4.36
C THR A 127 -1.90 -9.15 3.02
N ILE A 128 -3.19 -9.22 2.66
CA ILE A 128 -3.63 -9.71 1.35
C ILE A 128 -3.96 -8.50 0.48
N TYR A 129 -3.45 -8.51 -0.74
CA TYR A 129 -3.66 -7.47 -1.74
C TYR A 129 -4.50 -8.02 -2.87
N LYS A 130 -5.65 -7.39 -3.14
CA LYS A 130 -6.50 -7.78 -4.27
C LYS A 130 -6.74 -6.63 -5.22
N ILE A 131 -6.89 -6.97 -6.49
CA ILE A 131 -7.23 -6.02 -7.56
C ILE A 131 -8.41 -6.60 -8.33
N PHE A 132 -9.44 -5.78 -8.49
CA PHE A 132 -10.61 -6.10 -9.29
C PHE A 132 -10.73 -5.13 -10.46
N ASP A 133 -11.36 -5.59 -11.53
CA ASP A 133 -11.75 -4.73 -12.63
C ASP A 133 -12.93 -3.81 -12.25
N LYS A 134 -13.46 -3.08 -13.22
CA LYS A 134 -14.61 -2.18 -13.03
C LYS A 134 -15.92 -2.90 -12.72
N ASN A 135 -16.02 -4.18 -13.07
CA ASN A 135 -17.19 -5.04 -12.88
C ASN A 135 -17.05 -5.89 -11.60
N GLU A 136 -16.05 -5.61 -10.77
CA GLU A 136 -15.76 -6.34 -9.53
C GLU A 136 -15.27 -7.78 -9.77
N GLU A 137 -14.76 -8.09 -10.98
CA GLU A 137 -14.09 -9.36 -11.28
C GLU A 137 -12.66 -9.36 -10.75
N LEU A 138 -12.27 -10.42 -10.03
CA LEU A 138 -10.93 -10.57 -9.45
C LEU A 138 -9.87 -10.74 -10.54
N LEU A 139 -8.91 -9.82 -10.61
CA LEU A 139 -7.78 -9.87 -11.55
C LEU A 139 -6.50 -10.38 -10.90
N LEU A 140 -6.28 -10.07 -9.62
CA LEU A 140 -5.07 -10.43 -8.89
C LEU A 140 -5.38 -10.59 -7.39
N SER A 141 -4.82 -11.63 -6.77
CA SER A 141 -4.79 -11.83 -5.32
C SER A 141 -3.39 -12.24 -4.92
N LEU A 142 -2.77 -11.46 -4.03
CA LEU A 142 -1.47 -11.73 -3.44
C LEU A 142 -1.63 -11.88 -1.94
#